data_AF-A0A2D4EK08-F1
#
_entry.id   AF-A0A2D4EK08-F1
#
_cell.length_a   1.000
_cell.length_b   1.000
_cell.length_c   1.000
_cell.angle_alpha   90.00
_cell.angle_beta   90.00
_cell.angle_gamma   90.00
#
_symmetry.space_group_name_H-M   'P 1'
#
loop_
_entity.id
_entity.type
_entity.pdbx_description
1 polymer ?
#
loop_
_entity_poly.entity_id
_entity_poly.type
_entity_poly.pdbx_seq_one_letter_code
_entity_poly.pdbx_strand_id
1 'polypeptide(L)'
;DLYPSERYPVFCSGTGYVFSGDLAEKIFKVSLSIRRLHLEDVYVGICLAKLRIDPMPPPNEFVFNHWRVSYSSCKYSHLITSHQFQPSELIKYWNHLQQNKHNACANTGKEKA
;
A
#
# COMPACT_ATOMS: atom_id res chain seq x y z
N ASP A 1 -6.92 12.58 -26.78
CA ASP A 1 -7.18 12.04 -25.43
C ASP A 1 -6.30 10.84 -25.11
N LEU A 2 -5.76 10.80 -23.88
CA LEU A 2 -4.79 9.78 -23.42
C LEU A 2 -5.46 8.45 -23.01
N TYR A 3 -6.75 8.47 -22.70
CA TYR A 3 -7.56 7.32 -22.30
C TYR A 3 -8.98 7.50 -22.87
N PRO A 4 -9.57 6.48 -23.54
CA PRO A 4 -10.78 6.66 -24.35
C PRO A 4 -12.09 6.63 -23.54
N SER A 5 -12.07 6.16 -22.29
CA SER A 5 -13.28 6.07 -21.47
C SER A 5 -13.41 7.25 -20.52
N GLU A 6 -14.65 7.58 -20.15
CA GLU A 6 -14.97 8.70 -19.25
C GLU A 6 -14.42 8.49 -17.82
N ARG A 7 -14.29 7.23 -17.38
CA ARG A 7 -13.82 6.87 -16.03
C ARG A 7 -12.77 5.78 -16.08
N TYR A 8 -11.81 5.88 -15.15
CA TYR A 8 -10.86 4.81 -14.90
C TYR A 8 -11.55 3.60 -14.25
N PRO A 9 -11.04 2.37 -14.49
CA PRO A 9 -11.51 1.19 -13.77
C PRO A 9 -11.20 1.30 -12.28
N VAL A 10 -11.71 0.36 -11.47
CA VAL A 10 -11.31 0.26 -10.07
C VAL A 10 -9.80 0.01 -9.99
N PHE A 11 -9.11 0.79 -9.15
CA PHE A 11 -7.68 0.68 -8.93
C PHE A 11 -7.34 0.94 -7.46
N CYS A 12 -6.21 0.40 -7.00
CA CYS A 12 -5.67 0.73 -5.69
C CYS A 12 -4.85 2.01 -5.79
N SER A 13 -5.24 3.05 -5.07
CA SER A 13 -4.45 4.28 -4.92
C SER A 13 -3.28 4.06 -3.97
N GLY A 14 -2.13 4.70 -4.22
CA GLY A 14 -0.91 4.64 -3.39
C GLY A 14 -1.19 4.71 -1.89
N THR A 15 -0.61 3.81 -1.08
CA THR A 15 0.81 3.75 -0.65
C THR A 15 1.47 2.39 -0.83
N GLY A 16 0.73 1.46 -1.40
CA GLY A 16 1.16 0.10 -1.66
C GLY A 16 -0.05 -0.81 -1.83
N TYR A 17 0.14 -1.90 -2.53
CA TYR A 17 -0.83 -2.97 -2.69
C TYR A 17 -0.07 -4.30 -2.72
N VAL A 18 -0.72 -5.38 -2.31
CA VAL A 18 -0.11 -6.71 -2.22
C VAL A 18 -0.86 -7.67 -3.12
N PHE A 19 -0.11 -8.44 -3.91
CA PHE A 19 -0.63 -9.48 -4.77
C PHE A 19 0.43 -10.58 -4.95
N SER A 20 -0.01 -11.74 -5.42
CA SER A 20 0.84 -12.91 -5.64
C SER A 20 1.78 -12.74 -6.84
N GLY A 21 2.89 -13.47 -6.84
CA GLY A 21 3.87 -13.43 -7.93
C GLY A 21 3.30 -13.88 -9.28
N ASP A 22 2.36 -14.83 -9.30
CA ASP A 22 1.70 -15.26 -10.55
C ASP A 22 0.79 -14.16 -11.13
N LEU A 23 0.18 -13.33 -10.27
CA LEU A 23 -0.56 -12.17 -10.73
C LEU A 23 0.38 -11.10 -11.33
N ALA A 24 1.58 -10.95 -10.78
CA ALA A 24 2.61 -10.07 -11.37
C ALA A 24 2.94 -10.47 -12.82
N GLU A 25 3.11 -11.77 -13.08
CA GLU A 25 3.36 -12.28 -14.44
C GLU A 25 2.18 -12.01 -15.37
N LYS A 26 0.94 -12.23 -14.90
CA LYS A 26 -0.28 -11.94 -15.68
C LYS A 26 -0.39 -10.45 -16.01
N ILE A 27 -0.18 -9.57 -15.03
CA ILE A 27 -0.18 -8.11 -15.21
C ILE A 27 0.87 -7.72 -16.25
N PHE A 28 2.10 -8.23 -16.12
CA PHE A 28 3.17 -7.96 -17.08
C PHE A 28 2.77 -8.34 -18.51
N LYS A 29 2.27 -9.57 -18.72
CA LYS A 29 1.85 -10.05 -20.05
C LYS A 29 0.78 -9.16 -20.68
N VAL A 30 -0.24 -8.76 -19.92
CA VAL A 30 -1.31 -7.90 -20.47
C VAL A 30 -0.85 -6.46 -20.68
N SER A 31 0.07 -5.96 -19.84
CA SER A 31 0.59 -4.59 -19.92
C SER A 31 1.22 -4.30 -21.30
N LEU A 32 1.85 -5.29 -21.94
CA LEU A 32 2.47 -5.14 -23.26
C LEU A 32 1.47 -4.79 -24.37
N SER A 33 0.18 -5.04 -24.13
CA SER A 33 -0.92 -4.77 -25.07
C SER A 33 -1.75 -3.53 -24.71
N ILE A 34 -1.37 -2.80 -23.66
CA ILE A 34 -2.08 -1.64 -23.15
C ILE A 34 -1.23 -0.39 -23.42
N ARG A 35 -1.87 0.68 -23.88
CA ARG A 35 -1.17 1.96 -24.08
C ARG A 35 -0.72 2.50 -22.72
N ARG A 36 0.56 2.89 -22.64
CA ARG A 36 1.13 3.53 -21.45
C ARG A 36 0.29 4.73 -21.00
N LEU A 37 0.03 4.80 -19.70
CA LEU A 37 -0.64 5.90 -19.01
C LEU A 37 0.33 6.45 -17.96
N HIS A 38 0.33 7.76 -17.72
CA HIS A 38 1.24 8.41 -16.79
C HIS A 38 0.89 8.18 -15.31
N LEU A 39 -0.32 7.70 -15.03
CA LEU A 39 -0.78 7.33 -13.69
C LEU A 39 -0.55 5.83 -13.50
N GLU A 40 0.50 5.47 -12.79
CA GLU A 40 0.98 4.09 -12.62
C GLU A 40 -0.03 3.20 -11.90
N ASP A 41 -0.65 3.70 -10.82
CA ASP A 41 -1.66 2.95 -10.05
C ASP A 41 -2.90 2.67 -10.90
N VAL A 42 -3.33 3.66 -11.69
CA VAL A 42 -4.42 3.52 -12.65
C VAL A 42 -4.05 2.53 -13.75
N TYR A 43 -2.80 2.56 -14.24
CA TYR A 43 -2.31 1.66 -15.26
C TYR A 43 -2.36 0.19 -14.79
N VAL A 44 -1.98 -0.08 -13.54
CA VAL A 44 -2.14 -1.40 -12.93
C VAL A 44 -3.62 -1.77 -12.83
N GLY A 45 -4.50 -0.84 -12.43
CA GLY A 45 -5.96 -1.04 -12.44
C GLY A 45 -6.52 -1.41 -13.82
N ILE A 46 -6.03 -0.78 -14.90
CA ILE A 46 -6.41 -1.12 -16.28
C ILE A 46 -5.93 -2.54 -16.65
N CYS A 47 -4.73 -2.94 -16.23
CA CYS A 47 -4.25 -4.31 -16.43
C CYS A 47 -5.15 -5.33 -15.71
N LEU A 48 -5.54 -5.04 -14.47
CA LEU A 48 -6.44 -5.89 -13.68
C LEU A 48 -7.83 -5.98 -14.31
N ALA A 49 -8.39 -4.87 -14.77
CA ALA A 49 -9.67 -4.84 -15.48
C ALA A 49 -9.62 -5.68 -16.78
N LYS A 50 -8.53 -5.62 -17.54
CA LYS A 50 -8.33 -6.46 -18.75
C LYS A 50 -8.26 -7.96 -18.41
N LEU A 51 -7.70 -8.29 -17.24
CA LEU A 51 -7.67 -9.65 -16.69
C LEU A 51 -8.99 -10.08 -16.03
N ARG A 52 -9.96 -9.17 -15.89
CA ARG A 52 -11.22 -9.36 -15.14
C ARG A 52 -10.98 -9.74 -13.68
N ILE A 53 -10.02 -9.07 -13.06
CA ILE A 53 -9.68 -9.24 -11.64
C ILE A 53 -9.99 -7.92 -10.93
N ASP A 54 -10.85 -7.98 -9.92
CA ASP A 54 -11.19 -6.81 -9.12
C ASP A 54 -10.21 -6.67 -7.94
N PRO A 55 -9.70 -5.46 -7.65
CA PRO A 55 -8.95 -5.21 -6.42
C PRO A 55 -9.80 -5.49 -5.18
N MET A 56 -9.21 -6.12 -4.17
CA MET A 56 -9.88 -6.37 -2.90
C MET A 56 -9.55 -5.27 -1.89
N PRO A 57 -10.54 -4.67 -1.19
CA PRO A 57 -10.26 -3.74 -0.12
C PRO A 57 -9.50 -4.43 1.02
N PRO A 58 -8.68 -3.69 1.78
CA PRO A 58 -8.01 -4.26 2.93
C PRO A 58 -9.03 -4.71 3.99
N PRO A 59 -8.66 -5.68 4.86
CA PRO A 59 -9.55 -6.14 5.93
C PRO A 59 -9.86 -5.06 6.97
N ASN A 60 -9.05 -3.99 7.02
CA ASN A 60 -9.23 -2.83 7.87
C ASN A 60 -8.69 -1.59 7.15
N GLU A 61 -9.45 -0.49 7.14
CA GLU A 61 -9.07 0.77 6.49
C GLU A 61 -7.76 1.38 7.03
N PHE A 62 -7.39 1.06 8.28
CA PHE A 62 -6.20 1.60 8.94
C PHE A 62 -4.89 0.87 8.60
N VAL A 63 -4.89 -0.18 7.79
CA VAL A 63 -3.65 -0.92 7.46
C VAL A 63 -2.85 -0.30 6.32
N PHE A 64 -3.49 0.36 5.36
CA PHE A 64 -2.84 1.08 4.26
C PHE A 64 -3.17 2.56 4.35
N ASN A 65 -2.21 3.39 4.76
CA ASN A 65 -2.47 4.82 5.02
C ASN A 65 -1.73 5.68 4.00
N HIS A 66 -2.46 6.43 3.17
CA HIS A 66 -1.86 7.39 2.23
C HIS A 66 -1.39 8.69 2.90
N TRP A 67 -1.62 8.81 4.20
CA TRP A 67 -1.14 9.89 5.06
C TRP A 67 -0.13 9.38 6.09
N ARG A 68 0.49 10.32 6.80
CA ARG A 68 1.41 10.03 7.91
C ARG A 68 0.64 9.57 9.14
N VAL A 69 0.92 8.37 9.62
CA VAL A 69 0.45 7.88 10.91
C VAL A 69 1.49 8.23 11.97
N SER A 70 1.10 8.81 13.10
CA SER A 70 2.04 9.13 14.17
C SER A 70 2.74 7.87 14.69
N TYR A 71 4.07 7.94 14.81
CA TYR A 71 4.86 6.77 15.14
C TYR A 71 4.66 6.34 16.59
N SER A 72 4.27 5.08 16.75
CA SER A 72 4.52 4.27 17.94
C SER A 72 4.81 2.85 17.50
N SER A 73 5.59 2.11 18.29
CA SER A 73 5.87 0.69 18.00
C SER A 73 4.59 -0.13 17.84
N CYS A 74 3.57 0.16 18.66
CA CYS A 74 2.30 -0.56 18.64
C CYS A 74 1.48 -0.28 17.36
N LYS A 75 1.36 0.98 16.93
CA LYS A 75 0.65 1.28 15.69
C LYS A 75 1.36 0.64 14.49
N TYR A 76 2.68 0.72 14.48
CA TYR A 76 3.50 0.24 13.36
C TYR A 76 3.67 -1.27 13.33
N SER A 77 3.35 -1.99 14.41
CA SER A 77 3.23 -3.46 14.38
C SER A 77 1.91 -3.96 13.78
N HIS A 78 0.96 -3.07 13.49
CA HIS A 78 -0.38 -3.42 12.99
C HIS A 78 -0.74 -2.79 11.64
N LEU A 79 0.10 -1.93 11.07
CA LEU A 79 -0.09 -1.35 9.73
C LEU A 79 0.83 -2.02 8.70
N ILE A 80 0.47 -1.90 7.43
CA ILE A 80 1.30 -2.33 6.28
C ILE A 80 2.03 -1.13 5.68
N THR A 81 1.34 -0.01 5.46
CA THR A 81 1.94 1.21 4.88
C THR A 81 1.51 2.50 5.59
N SER A 82 2.43 3.48 5.59
CA SER A 82 2.17 4.88 5.92
C SER A 82 3.08 5.77 5.06
N HIS A 83 2.68 7.01 4.80
CA HIS A 83 3.39 7.93 3.91
C HIS A 83 4.13 9.08 4.63
N GLN A 84 4.96 9.83 3.90
CA GLN A 84 5.60 11.09 4.32
C GLN A 84 6.66 10.95 5.44
N PHE A 85 7.65 10.07 5.24
CA PHE A 85 8.80 9.91 6.16
C PHE A 85 10.09 10.35 5.50
N GLN A 86 10.97 10.95 6.31
CA GLN A 86 12.37 11.14 5.92
C GLN A 86 13.14 9.81 6.01
N PRO A 87 14.20 9.60 5.19
CA PRO A 87 15.00 8.38 5.26
C PRO A 87 15.56 8.08 6.66
N SER A 88 15.95 9.11 7.42
CA SER A 88 16.43 8.96 8.80
C SER A 88 15.35 8.48 9.77
N GLU A 89 14.09 8.89 9.55
CA GLU A 89 12.94 8.43 10.34
C GLU A 89 12.67 6.95 10.07
N LEU A 90 12.71 6.53 8.80
CA LEU A 90 12.51 5.13 8.42
C LEU A 90 13.53 4.21 9.11
N ILE A 91 14.82 4.58 9.08
CA ILE A 91 15.89 3.82 9.74
C ILE A 91 15.66 3.77 11.26
N LYS A 92 15.36 4.91 11.88
CA LYS A 92 15.08 5.01 13.32
C LYS A 92 13.91 4.12 13.74
N TYR A 93 12.80 4.22 13.01
CA TYR A 93 11.57 3.49 13.30
C TYR A 93 11.72 1.99 13.07
N TRP A 94 12.42 1.59 12.00
CA TRP A 94 12.75 0.20 11.74
C TRP A 94 13.56 -0.41 12.89
N ASN A 95 14.65 0.26 13.30
CA ASN A 95 15.49 -0.23 14.40
C ASN A 95 14.71 -0.35 15.71
N HIS A 96 13.88 0.64 16.05
CA HIS A 96 13.05 0.59 17.24
C HIS A 96 11.97 -0.49 17.17
N LEU A 97 11.40 -0.77 15.99
CA LEU A 97 10.46 -1.89 15.79
C LEU A 97 11.14 -3.25 15.94
N GLN A 98 12.35 -3.42 15.41
CA GLN A 98 13.09 -4.68 15.56
C GLN A 98 13.48 -4.95 17.02
N GLN A 99 13.91 -3.92 17.75
CA GLN A 99 14.23 -4.03 19.18
C GLN A 99 13.00 -4.37 20.03
N ASN A 100 11.82 -3.88 19.65
CA ASN A 100 10.57 -4.08 20.39
C ASN A 100 9.62 -5.09 19.75
N LYS A 101 10.11 -5.99 18.88
CA LYS A 101 9.26 -6.88 18.06
C LYS A 101 8.24 -7.69 18.86
N HIS A 102 8.60 -8.12 20.06
CA HIS A 102 7.72 -8.90 20.95
C HIS A 102 6.96 -8.05 21.98
N ASN A 103 7.31 -6.77 22.12
CA ASN A 103 6.80 -5.87 23.17
C ASN A 103 6.27 -4.55 22.59
N ALA A 104 5.89 -4.53 21.31
CA ALA A 104 5.55 -3.32 20.57
C ALA A 104 4.45 -2.49 21.25
N CYS A 105 3.54 -3.13 21.98
CA CYS A 105 2.42 -2.50 22.69
C CYS A 105 2.58 -2.48 24.22
N ALA A 106 3.74 -2.83 24.78
CA ALA A 106 3.89 -3.00 26.24
C ALA A 106 3.63 -1.74 27.07
N ASN A 107 3.71 -0.54 26.46
CA ASN A 107 3.51 0.74 27.15
C ASN A 107 2.18 1.45 26.83
N THR A 108 1.27 0.84 26.06
CA THR A 108 0.01 1.49 25.66
C THR A 108 -0.96 1.73 26.83
N GLY A 109 -0.72 1.10 27.99
CA GLY A 109 -1.47 1.35 29.23
C GLY A 109 -1.06 2.63 29.99
N LYS A 110 0.09 3.26 29.66
CA LYS A 110 0.60 4.43 30.41
C LYS A 110 0.24 5.79 29.79
N GLU A 111 -0.25 5.82 28.56
CA GLU A 111 -0.65 7.07 27.87
C GLU A 111 -2.12 7.46 28.12
N LYS A 112 -2.86 6.67 28.92
CA LYS A 112 -4.27 6.93 29.30
C LYS A 112 -4.44 7.35 30.77
N ALA A 113 -3.37 7.75 31.46
CA ALA A 113 -3.40 8.28 32.82
C ALA A 113 -3.06 9.77 32.83
#